data_AF-A0A8T7JWG9-F1
#
_entry.id   AF-A0A8T7JWG9-F1
#
_cell.length_a   1.000
_cell.length_b   1.000
_cell.length_c   1.000
_cell.angle_alpha   90.00
_cell.angle_beta   90.00
_cell.angle_gamma   90.00
#
_symmetry.space_group_name_H-M   'P 1'
#
loop_
_entity.id
_entity.type
_entity.pdbx_description
1 polymer ?
#
loop_
_entity_poly.entity_id
_entity_poly.type
_entity_poly.pdbx_seq_one_letter_code
_entity_poly.pdbx_strand_id
1 'polypeptide(L)'
;MMGDTIHARPLPKRPANGLLAWQATIAYISNEYSADASLSFRAYPQGKGFGWGASVSWSGENLSVRDFPALGLALEALWLETESRYDLLKTPEALARRPAEYRADQWLDAQTEYILERLLQTTARVFDRDWALALFYQPIEQPAARVHGFLMAKEGKVRIRGQGPALEDACRDLFRSAAKDYAAFSKSE
;
A
#
# COMPACT_ATOMS: atom_id res chain seq x y z
N MET A 1 -22.99 27.99 40.12
CA MET A 1 -22.24 26.90 39.49
C MET A 1 -22.83 26.67 38.12
N MET A 2 -22.26 27.30 37.08
CA MET A 2 -22.62 27.02 35.69
C MET A 2 -21.76 25.84 35.24
N GLY A 3 -22.39 24.74 34.87
CA GLY A 3 -21.73 23.58 34.32
C GLY A 3 -21.30 23.89 32.90
N ASP A 4 -20.02 24.23 32.70
CA ASP A 4 -19.41 24.29 31.39
C ASP A 4 -19.50 22.91 30.75
N THR A 5 -20.43 22.77 29.81
CA THR A 5 -20.56 21.58 28.99
C THR A 5 -19.47 21.69 27.95
N ILE A 6 -18.31 21.07 28.21
CA ILE A 6 -17.23 21.01 27.22
C ILE A 6 -17.78 20.24 26.01
N HIS A 7 -18.07 20.96 24.93
CA HIS A 7 -18.35 20.39 23.63
C HIS A 7 -17.06 19.76 23.09
N ALA A 8 -16.69 18.60 23.64
CA ALA A 8 -15.61 17.79 23.11
C ALA A 8 -16.00 17.43 21.67
N ARG A 9 -15.23 17.91 20.69
CA ARG A 9 -15.41 17.48 19.29
C ARG A 9 -15.27 15.96 19.27
N PRO A 10 -16.21 15.24 18.63
CA PRO A 10 -16.11 13.80 18.56
C PRO A 10 -14.80 13.41 17.87
N LEU A 11 -14.09 12.43 18.43
CA LEU A 11 -12.88 11.89 17.82
C LEU A 11 -13.19 11.44 16.38
N PRO A 12 -12.26 11.64 15.44
CA PRO A 12 -12.47 11.22 14.07
C PRO A 12 -12.70 9.72 14.02
N LYS A 13 -13.64 9.29 13.17
CA LYS A 13 -13.91 7.88 12.95
C LYS A 13 -12.62 7.20 12.43
N ARG A 14 -12.31 6.04 13.01
CA ARG A 14 -11.22 5.19 12.57
C ARG A 14 -11.37 4.84 11.07
N PRO A 15 -10.28 4.82 10.28
CA PRO A 15 -10.32 4.42 8.88
C PRO A 15 -10.88 3.01 8.71
N ALA A 16 -11.62 2.79 7.61
CA ALA A 16 -12.39 1.57 7.39
C ALA A 16 -11.53 0.30 7.25
N ASN A 17 -10.28 0.46 6.79
CA ASN A 17 -9.32 -0.63 6.68
C ASN A 17 -7.90 -0.14 6.98
N GLY A 18 -6.97 -1.08 7.17
CA GLY A 18 -5.58 -0.81 7.53
C GLY A 18 -4.80 -0.03 6.47
N LEU A 19 -5.07 -0.25 5.17
CA LEU A 19 -4.47 0.53 4.09
C LEU A 19 -4.86 2.02 4.17
N LEU A 20 -6.14 2.32 4.41
CA LEU A 20 -6.61 3.70 4.58
C LEU A 20 -6.03 4.35 5.84
N ALA A 21 -5.78 3.58 6.90
CA ALA A 21 -5.07 4.06 8.08
C ALA A 21 -3.61 4.40 7.79
N TRP A 22 -2.94 3.57 7.00
CA TRP A 22 -1.61 3.86 6.50
C TRP A 22 -1.60 5.12 5.64
N GLN A 23 -2.52 5.28 4.69
CA GLN A 23 -2.62 6.49 3.86
C GLN A 23 -2.84 7.75 4.71
N ALA A 24 -3.72 7.68 5.72
CA ALA A 24 -3.94 8.78 6.66
C ALA A 24 -2.67 9.10 7.47
N THR A 25 -1.91 8.07 7.86
CA THR A 25 -0.64 8.20 8.58
C THR A 25 0.42 8.88 7.72
N ILE A 26 0.59 8.46 6.46
CA ILE A 26 1.53 9.12 5.54
C ILE A 26 1.10 10.57 5.27
N ALA A 27 -0.20 10.84 5.10
CA ALA A 27 -0.68 12.21 4.95
C ALA A 27 -0.37 13.08 6.19
N TYR A 28 -0.51 12.51 7.39
CA TYR A 28 -0.11 13.19 8.62
C TYR A 28 1.41 13.44 8.66
N ILE A 29 2.23 12.43 8.35
CA ILE A 29 3.69 12.59 8.29
C ILE A 29 4.07 13.67 7.25
N SER A 30 3.38 13.67 6.11
CA SER A 30 3.60 14.63 5.03
C SER A 30 3.35 16.07 5.46
N ASN A 31 2.33 16.29 6.27
CA ASN A 31 1.93 17.63 6.70
C ASN A 31 2.75 18.14 7.90
N GLU A 32 3.09 17.25 8.83
CA GLU A 32 3.71 17.63 10.11
C GLU A 32 5.23 17.54 10.09
N TYR A 33 5.81 16.64 9.27
CA TYR A 33 7.24 16.34 9.30
C TYR A 33 7.92 16.54 7.95
N SER A 34 7.39 15.97 6.86
CA SER A 34 8.13 15.92 5.58
C SER A 34 7.28 15.66 4.35
N ALA A 35 7.25 16.59 3.38
CA ALA A 35 6.45 16.46 2.16
C ALA A 35 6.84 15.28 1.23
N ASP A 36 7.99 14.66 1.46
CA ASP A 36 8.45 13.46 0.74
C ASP A 36 7.93 12.15 1.34
N ALA A 37 7.08 12.21 2.37
CA ALA A 37 6.53 11.04 3.03
C ALA A 37 5.81 10.12 2.04
N SER A 38 6.20 8.86 2.02
CA SER A 38 5.63 7.87 1.10
C SER A 38 5.53 6.48 1.73
N LEU A 39 4.55 5.72 1.25
CA LEU A 39 4.38 4.30 1.53
C LEU A 39 4.58 3.52 0.24
N SER A 40 5.27 2.40 0.33
CA SER A 40 5.51 1.50 -0.79
C SER A 40 5.27 0.06 -0.37
N PHE A 41 4.84 -0.77 -1.30
CA PHE A 41 4.68 -2.20 -1.10
C PHE A 41 5.07 -2.94 -2.37
N ARG A 42 5.64 -4.12 -2.18
CA ARG A 42 6.25 -4.91 -3.22
C ARG A 42 5.77 -6.35 -3.12
N ALA A 43 5.36 -6.92 -4.25
CA ALA A 43 5.14 -8.34 -4.40
C ALA A 43 6.20 -8.94 -5.33
N TYR A 44 6.65 -10.15 -5.02
CA TYR A 44 7.66 -10.87 -5.79
C TYR A 44 7.49 -12.39 -5.62
N PRO A 45 7.95 -13.21 -6.58
CA PRO A 45 7.97 -14.66 -6.48
C PRO A 45 8.67 -15.14 -5.20
N GLN A 46 8.02 -16.06 -4.49
CA GLN A 46 8.61 -16.69 -3.30
C GLN A 46 8.12 -18.14 -3.19
N GLY A 47 9.04 -19.09 -3.41
CA GLY A 47 8.71 -20.52 -3.38
C GLY A 47 7.64 -20.90 -4.43
N LYS A 48 6.48 -21.39 -3.96
CA LYS A 48 5.32 -21.75 -4.79
C LYS A 48 4.27 -20.63 -4.90
N GLY A 49 4.49 -19.49 -4.25
CA GLY A 49 3.58 -18.35 -4.25
C GLY A 49 4.34 -17.05 -4.47
N PHE A 50 3.86 -15.99 -3.84
CA PHE A 50 4.51 -14.69 -3.83
C PHE A 50 4.64 -14.19 -2.39
N GLY A 51 5.73 -13.47 -2.13
CA GLY A 51 6.00 -12.78 -0.89
C GLY A 51 5.70 -11.29 -1.01
N TRP A 52 5.42 -10.67 0.12
CA TRP A 52 5.17 -9.25 0.27
C TRP A 52 6.28 -8.57 1.06
N GLY A 53 6.59 -7.35 0.66
CA GLY A 53 7.32 -6.38 1.46
C GLY A 53 6.59 -5.05 1.47
N ALA A 54 6.84 -4.26 2.50
CA ALA A 54 6.30 -2.92 2.65
C ALA A 54 7.39 -2.00 3.20
N SER A 55 7.34 -0.73 2.82
CA SER A 55 8.31 0.27 3.24
C SER A 55 7.68 1.64 3.37
N VAL A 56 8.08 2.38 4.40
CA VAL A 56 7.69 3.77 4.63
C VAL A 56 8.95 4.63 4.65
N SER A 57 8.87 5.83 4.08
CA SER A 57 10.01 6.76 4.06
C SER A 57 9.55 8.20 4.25
N TRP A 58 10.38 9.01 4.91
CA TRP A 58 10.21 10.45 5.11
C TRP A 58 11.55 11.06 5.58
N SER A 59 11.90 12.28 5.13
CA SER A 59 13.10 13.01 5.62
C SER A 59 14.41 12.19 5.62
N GLY A 60 14.61 11.30 4.65
CA GLY A 60 15.77 10.41 4.58
C GLY A 60 15.69 9.14 5.44
N GLU A 61 14.68 9.03 6.31
CA GLU A 61 14.36 7.78 7.00
C GLU A 61 13.73 6.77 6.03
N ASN A 62 14.07 5.49 6.19
CA ASN A 62 13.48 4.41 5.42
C ASN A 62 13.36 3.16 6.31
N LEU A 63 12.12 2.77 6.59
CA LEU A 63 11.82 1.51 7.25
C LEU A 63 11.25 0.54 6.22
N SER A 64 11.71 -0.71 6.27
CA SER A 64 11.25 -1.75 5.36
C SER A 64 11.10 -3.09 6.05
N VAL A 65 10.09 -3.84 5.63
CA VAL A 65 9.83 -5.22 6.04
C VAL A 65 9.62 -6.07 4.78
N ARG A 66 9.92 -7.37 4.86
CA ARG A 66 9.89 -8.29 3.70
C ARG A 66 9.56 -9.71 4.11
N ASP A 67 9.33 -10.55 3.10
CA ASP A 67 9.08 -11.98 3.17
C ASP A 67 7.80 -12.35 3.94
N PHE A 68 6.76 -11.52 3.85
CA PHE A 68 5.45 -11.79 4.44
C PHE A 68 4.50 -12.48 3.44
N PRO A 69 3.64 -13.41 3.88
CA PRO A 69 2.75 -14.14 2.97
C PRO A 69 1.53 -13.32 2.52
N ALA A 70 1.23 -12.19 3.16
CA ALA A 70 0.10 -11.33 2.84
C ALA A 70 0.46 -9.85 3.02
N LEU A 71 -0.13 -8.98 2.20
CA LEU A 71 0.09 -7.54 2.28
C LEU A 71 -0.33 -6.98 3.65
N GLY A 72 -1.45 -7.43 4.21
CA GLY A 72 -1.91 -7.00 5.53
C GLY A 72 -0.89 -7.26 6.64
N LEU A 73 -0.26 -8.43 6.64
CA LEU A 73 0.79 -8.77 7.61
C LEU A 73 2.06 -7.93 7.42
N ALA A 74 2.43 -7.62 6.17
CA ALA A 74 3.53 -6.70 5.90
C ALA A 74 3.23 -5.29 6.40
N LEU A 75 2.01 -4.80 6.22
CA LEU A 75 1.58 -3.48 6.70
C LEU A 75 1.50 -3.41 8.23
N GLU A 76 1.07 -4.48 8.89
CA GLU A 76 1.08 -4.61 10.34
C GLU A 76 2.50 -4.60 10.90
N ALA A 77 3.38 -5.43 10.35
CA ALA A 77 4.77 -5.51 10.76
C ALA A 77 5.51 -4.19 10.53
N LEU A 78 5.24 -3.50 9.42
CA LEU A 78 5.80 -2.18 9.15
C LEU A 78 5.38 -1.16 10.21
N TRP A 79 4.14 -1.25 10.72
CA TRP A 79 3.67 -0.32 11.74
C TRP A 79 4.35 -0.59 13.09
N LEU A 80 4.41 -1.86 13.49
CA LEU A 80 5.12 -2.28 14.71
C LEU A 80 6.58 -1.79 14.70
N GLU A 81 7.25 -1.92 13.55
CA GLU A 81 8.60 -1.41 13.38
C GLU A 81 8.67 0.12 13.51
N THR A 82 7.72 0.82 12.89
CA THR A 82 7.65 2.29 12.92
C THR A 82 7.41 2.81 14.34
N GLU A 83 6.42 2.28 15.04
CA GLU A 83 6.03 2.75 16.38
C GLU A 83 7.06 2.39 17.45
N SER A 84 7.83 1.30 17.25
CA SER A 84 8.92 0.94 18.16
C SER A 84 10.09 1.93 18.13
N ARG A 85 10.25 2.67 17.03
CA ARG A 85 11.38 3.58 16.79
C ARG A 85 11.00 5.05 16.88
N TYR A 86 9.77 5.41 16.54
CA TYR A 86 9.35 6.80 16.40
C TYR A 86 8.00 7.06 17.07
N ASP A 87 7.94 8.14 17.84
CA ASP A 87 6.70 8.72 18.36
C ASP A 87 6.12 9.75 17.37
N LEU A 88 5.53 9.25 16.28
CA LEU A 88 5.07 10.10 15.18
C LEU A 88 3.73 10.79 15.48
N LEU A 89 2.73 10.06 15.97
CA LEU A 89 1.35 10.52 16.06
C LEU A 89 1.09 11.23 17.39
N LYS A 90 1.11 12.56 17.39
CA LYS A 90 1.06 13.36 18.63
C LYS A 90 -0.32 13.86 19.04
N THR A 91 -1.28 13.86 18.11
CA THR A 91 -2.63 14.35 18.38
C THR A 91 -3.60 13.19 18.63
N PRO A 92 -4.63 13.37 19.47
CA PRO A 92 -5.69 12.36 19.65
C PRO A 92 -6.33 11.95 18.32
N GLU A 93 -6.50 12.91 17.41
CA GLU A 93 -7.05 12.69 16.07
C GLU A 93 -6.14 11.80 15.21
N ALA A 94 -4.82 11.98 15.29
CA ALA A 94 -3.85 11.17 14.57
C ALA A 94 -3.76 9.75 15.15
N LEU A 95 -3.71 9.64 16.49
CA LEU A 95 -3.70 8.35 17.20
C LEU A 95 -4.94 7.50 16.87
N ALA A 96 -6.12 8.13 16.75
CA ALA A 96 -7.34 7.43 16.34
C ALA A 96 -7.29 6.84 14.92
N ARG A 97 -6.32 7.27 14.09
CA ARG A 97 -6.12 6.83 12.70
C ARG A 97 -4.90 5.92 12.52
N ARG A 98 -4.26 5.48 13.60
CA ARG A 98 -3.09 4.60 13.55
C ARG A 98 -3.36 3.30 12.75
N PRO A 99 -2.40 2.78 11.98
CA PRO A 99 -2.54 1.56 11.21
C PRO A 99 -2.21 0.33 12.07
N ALA A 100 -2.95 0.15 13.17
CA ALA A 100 -2.76 -0.94 14.11
C ALA A 100 -4.10 -1.61 14.46
N GLU A 101 -4.07 -2.85 14.96
CA GLU A 101 -5.25 -3.55 15.50
C GLU A 101 -6.37 -3.77 14.48
N TYR A 102 -6.03 -3.91 13.19
CA TYR A 102 -6.97 -4.36 12.17
C TYR A 102 -6.97 -5.88 12.15
N ARG A 103 -8.15 -6.51 12.05
CA ARG A 103 -8.22 -7.95 11.80
C ARG A 103 -7.59 -8.27 10.43
N ALA A 104 -7.19 -9.53 10.24
CA ALA A 104 -6.61 -9.98 8.99
C ALA A 104 -7.45 -9.60 7.74
N ASP A 105 -8.78 -9.71 7.86
CA ASP A 105 -9.79 -9.38 6.83
C ASP A 105 -10.13 -7.89 6.72
N GLN A 106 -9.42 -7.02 7.45
CA GLN A 106 -9.68 -5.58 7.51
C GLN A 106 -8.48 -4.74 7.06
N TRP A 107 -7.45 -5.35 6.48
CA TRP A 107 -6.30 -4.60 5.95
C TRP A 107 -6.59 -3.97 4.59
N LEU A 108 -7.38 -4.65 3.77
CA LEU A 108 -7.88 -4.18 2.49
C LEU A 108 -9.40 -4.31 2.46
N ASP A 109 -10.06 -3.53 1.61
CA ASP A 109 -11.43 -3.87 1.22
C ASP A 109 -11.42 -5.02 0.20
N ALA A 110 -12.53 -5.77 0.15
CA ALA A 110 -12.64 -6.99 -0.66
C ALA A 110 -12.40 -6.74 -2.16
N GLN A 111 -12.77 -5.55 -2.65
CA GLN A 111 -12.64 -5.22 -4.07
C GLN A 111 -11.17 -4.95 -4.45
N THR A 112 -10.47 -4.18 -3.61
CA THR A 112 -9.03 -3.94 -3.75
C THR A 112 -8.24 -5.25 -3.67
N GLU A 113 -8.58 -6.10 -2.69
CA GLU A 113 -7.95 -7.42 -2.52
C GLU A 113 -8.15 -8.29 -3.76
N TYR A 114 -9.39 -8.44 -4.23
CA TYR A 114 -9.71 -9.24 -5.42
C TYR A 114 -8.92 -8.81 -6.66
N ILE A 115 -8.84 -7.50 -6.93
CA ILE A 115 -8.12 -6.97 -8.09
C ILE A 115 -6.62 -7.20 -7.97
N LEU A 116 -6.06 -6.99 -6.77
CA LEU A 116 -4.63 -7.18 -6.51
C LEU A 116 -4.23 -8.65 -6.64
N GLU A 117 -5.00 -9.56 -6.04
CA GLU A 117 -4.76 -11.00 -6.16
C GLU A 117 -4.85 -11.47 -7.61
N ARG A 118 -5.87 -11.03 -8.35
CA ARG A 118 -6.02 -11.39 -9.75
C ARG A 118 -4.86 -10.90 -10.60
N LEU A 119 -4.38 -9.67 -10.36
CA LEU A 119 -3.18 -9.14 -11.01
C LEU A 119 -1.96 -10.03 -10.73
N LEU A 120 -1.73 -10.39 -9.47
CA LEU A 120 -0.58 -11.20 -9.07
C LEU A 120 -0.64 -12.63 -9.60
N GLN A 121 -1.79 -13.29 -9.52
CA GLN A 121 -1.97 -14.64 -10.06
C GLN A 121 -1.75 -14.66 -11.58
N THR A 122 -2.27 -13.67 -12.31
CA THR A 122 -2.05 -13.55 -13.75
C THR A 122 -0.58 -13.30 -14.06
N THR A 123 0.06 -12.40 -13.32
CA THR A 123 1.49 -12.08 -13.45
C THR A 123 2.36 -13.31 -13.22
N ALA A 124 2.10 -14.05 -12.13
CA ALA A 124 2.83 -15.26 -11.77
C ALA A 124 2.65 -16.37 -12.80
N ARG A 125 1.45 -16.52 -13.38
CA ARG A 125 1.23 -17.49 -14.45
C ARG A 125 2.02 -17.15 -15.71
N VAL A 126 2.08 -15.87 -16.09
CA VAL A 126 2.69 -15.43 -17.36
C VAL A 126 4.22 -15.32 -17.28
N PHE A 127 4.75 -14.91 -16.14
CA PHE A 127 6.19 -14.63 -15.97
C PHE A 127 6.90 -15.59 -15.02
N ASP A 128 6.18 -16.58 -14.45
CA ASP A 128 6.69 -17.57 -13.50
C ASP A 128 7.44 -16.92 -12.33
N ARG A 129 8.78 -17.01 -12.33
CA ARG A 129 9.66 -16.52 -11.25
C ARG A 129 10.38 -15.22 -11.55
N ASP A 130 10.20 -14.65 -12.74
CA ASP A 130 10.93 -13.46 -13.16
C ASP A 130 9.98 -12.27 -13.29
N TRP A 131 9.46 -11.83 -12.14
CA TRP A 131 8.69 -10.61 -12.03
C TRP A 131 8.81 -9.94 -10.66
N ALA A 132 8.49 -8.65 -10.60
CA ALA A 132 8.29 -7.92 -9.36
C ALA A 132 7.25 -6.82 -9.61
N LEU A 133 6.28 -6.72 -8.71
CA LEU A 133 5.31 -5.63 -8.66
C LEU A 133 5.71 -4.69 -7.52
N ALA A 134 5.82 -3.39 -7.81
CA ALA A 134 6.01 -2.35 -6.81
C ALA A 134 4.91 -1.30 -6.94
N LEU A 135 4.32 -0.93 -5.81
CA LEU A 135 3.22 0.02 -5.70
C LEU A 135 3.58 1.05 -4.65
N PHE A 136 3.25 2.30 -4.91
CA PHE A 136 3.69 3.43 -4.11
C PHE A 136 2.52 4.39 -3.92
N TYR A 137 2.40 4.93 -2.72
CA TYR A 137 1.44 5.93 -2.32
C TYR A 137 2.18 7.16 -1.80
N GLN A 138 1.81 8.32 -2.33
CA GLN A 138 2.23 9.62 -1.82
C GLN A 138 1.02 10.57 -1.74
N PRO A 139 0.84 11.32 -0.64
CA PRO A 139 -0.31 12.20 -0.43
C PRO A 139 -0.18 13.53 -1.19
N ILE A 140 0.05 13.45 -2.51
CA ILE A 140 0.18 14.64 -3.37
C ILE A 140 -1.17 15.25 -3.74
N GLU A 141 -1.15 16.52 -4.14
CA GLU A 141 -2.35 17.28 -4.50
C GLU A 141 -3.08 16.65 -5.70
N GLN A 142 -2.35 16.23 -6.73
CA GLN A 142 -2.91 15.63 -7.94
C GLN A 142 -3.46 14.23 -7.64
N PRO A 143 -4.79 14.04 -7.53
CA PRO A 143 -5.32 12.78 -7.01
C PRO A 143 -4.98 11.60 -7.92
N ALA A 144 -5.06 11.79 -9.25
CA ALA A 144 -4.80 10.74 -10.23
C ALA A 144 -3.37 10.15 -10.20
N ALA A 145 -2.42 10.81 -9.53
CA ALA A 145 -1.02 10.39 -9.44
C ALA A 145 -0.62 9.95 -8.02
N ARG A 146 -1.57 9.90 -7.06
CA ARG A 146 -1.28 9.53 -5.66
C ARG A 146 -0.78 8.10 -5.52
N VAL A 147 -1.32 7.18 -6.31
CA VAL A 147 -0.84 5.81 -6.38
C VAL A 147 -0.19 5.58 -7.73
N HIS A 148 1.04 5.08 -7.71
CA HIS A 148 1.75 4.65 -8.89
C HIS A 148 2.31 3.25 -8.72
N GLY A 149 2.37 2.52 -9.81
CA GLY A 149 2.74 1.12 -9.83
C GLY A 149 3.66 0.79 -11.00
N PHE A 150 4.56 -0.15 -10.76
CA PHE A 150 5.48 -0.69 -11.73
C PHE A 150 5.48 -2.21 -11.65
N LEU A 151 5.25 -2.86 -12.78
CA LEU A 151 5.49 -4.27 -12.96
C LEU A 151 6.73 -4.43 -13.83
N MET A 152 7.74 -5.11 -13.31
CA MET A 152 8.94 -5.49 -14.04
C MET A 152 8.95 -7.01 -14.20
N ALA A 153 9.31 -7.50 -15.38
CA ALA A 153 9.46 -8.92 -15.65
C ALA A 153 10.50 -9.18 -16.75
N LYS A 154 10.89 -10.44 -16.93
CA LYS A 154 11.85 -10.88 -17.96
C LYS A 154 13.18 -10.13 -17.86
N GLU A 155 13.80 -10.13 -16.68
CA GLU A 155 15.05 -9.42 -16.37
C GLU A 155 14.95 -7.91 -16.65
N GLY A 156 13.74 -7.35 -16.48
CA GLY A 156 13.44 -5.94 -16.72
C GLY A 156 13.25 -5.56 -18.18
N LYS A 157 13.15 -6.53 -19.11
CA LYS A 157 12.75 -6.30 -20.51
C LYS A 157 11.28 -5.91 -20.63
N VAL A 158 10.44 -6.41 -19.73
CA VAL A 158 9.05 -5.98 -19.60
C VAL A 158 8.99 -4.97 -18.46
N ARG A 159 8.48 -3.77 -18.77
CA ARG A 159 8.25 -2.70 -17.80
C ARG A 159 6.89 -2.08 -18.08
N ILE A 160 5.96 -2.35 -17.19
CA ILE A 160 4.59 -1.87 -17.29
C ILE A 160 4.35 -0.90 -16.14
N ARG A 161 3.68 0.20 -16.44
CA ARG A 161 3.34 1.24 -15.47
C ARG A 161 1.82 1.30 -15.34
N GLY A 162 1.37 1.68 -14.16
CA GLY A 162 -0.02 2.08 -13.95
C GLY A 162 -0.12 3.08 -12.82
N GLN A 163 -1.20 3.82 -12.79
CA GLN A 163 -1.42 4.87 -11.80
C GLN A 163 -2.90 5.09 -11.53
N GLY A 164 -3.21 5.73 -10.42
CA GLY A 164 -4.58 6.11 -10.10
C GLY A 164 -4.71 6.82 -8.76
N PRO A 165 -5.93 7.27 -8.44
CA PRO A 165 -6.21 7.92 -7.16
C PRO A 165 -6.23 6.95 -5.98
N ALA A 166 -6.49 5.67 -6.23
CA ALA A 166 -6.45 4.60 -5.25
C ALA A 166 -5.66 3.40 -5.75
N LEU A 167 -5.36 2.48 -4.82
CA LEU A 167 -4.66 1.23 -5.13
C LEU A 167 -5.41 0.39 -6.17
N GLU A 168 -6.73 0.28 -6.02
CA GLU A 168 -7.59 -0.41 -6.97
C GLU A 168 -7.41 0.11 -8.41
N ASP A 169 -7.41 1.44 -8.58
CA ASP A 169 -7.29 2.08 -9.90
C ASP A 169 -5.91 1.84 -10.51
N ALA A 170 -4.85 1.99 -9.73
CA ALA A 170 -3.49 1.73 -10.18
C ALA A 170 -3.31 0.26 -10.60
N CYS A 171 -3.90 -0.69 -9.86
CA CYS A 171 -3.88 -2.11 -10.23
C CYS A 171 -4.68 -2.40 -11.50
N ARG A 172 -5.86 -1.80 -11.67
CA ARG A 172 -6.65 -1.91 -12.91
C ARG A 172 -5.89 -1.36 -14.12
N ASP A 173 -5.24 -0.21 -13.94
CA ASP A 173 -4.46 0.42 -15.01
C ASP A 173 -3.22 -0.40 -15.36
N LEU A 174 -2.51 -0.94 -14.37
CA LEU A 174 -1.43 -1.91 -14.57
C LEU A 174 -1.91 -3.14 -15.34
N PHE A 175 -3.04 -3.74 -14.94
CA PHE A 175 -3.59 -4.92 -15.59
C PHE A 175 -3.93 -4.65 -17.06
N ARG A 176 -4.55 -3.50 -17.34
CA ARG A 176 -4.87 -3.06 -18.70
C ARG A 176 -3.61 -2.85 -19.54
N SER A 177 -2.61 -2.19 -18.97
CA SER A 177 -1.34 -1.92 -19.64
C SER A 177 -0.54 -3.19 -19.93
N ALA A 178 -0.66 -4.20 -19.05
CA ALA A 178 -0.04 -5.52 -19.19
C ALA A 178 -0.76 -6.45 -20.19
N ALA A 179 -1.94 -6.06 -20.70
CA ALA A 179 -2.81 -6.96 -21.46
C ALA A 179 -2.14 -7.54 -22.72
N LYS A 180 -1.27 -6.77 -23.39
CA LYS A 180 -0.54 -7.26 -24.57
C LYS A 180 0.45 -8.38 -24.20
N ASP A 181 1.19 -8.21 -23.12
CA ASP A 181 2.15 -9.19 -22.62
C ASP A 181 1.44 -10.46 -22.13
N TYR A 182 0.31 -10.30 -21.44
CA TYR A 182 -0.54 -11.41 -21.00
C TYR A 182 -1.14 -12.19 -22.19
N ALA A 183 -1.60 -11.49 -23.23
CA ALA A 183 -2.16 -12.12 -24.42
C ALA A 183 -1.10 -12.80 -25.29
N ALA A 184 0.15 -12.32 -25.30
CA ALA A 184 1.24 -12.96 -26.02
C ALA A 184 1.56 -14.34 -25.43
N PHE A 185 1.48 -14.48 -24.11
CA PHE A 185 1.69 -15.77 -23.42
C PHE A 185 0.57 -16.78 -23.70
N SER A 186 -0.69 -16.34 -23.75
CA SER A 186 -1.82 -17.24 -24.02
C SER A 186 -1.82 -17.84 -25.44
N LYS A 187 -0.99 -17.32 -26.35
CA LYS A 187 -0.81 -17.84 -27.72
C LYS A 187 0.39 -18.77 -27.86
N SER A 188 1.26 -18.83 -26.86
CA SER A 188 2.44 -19.70 -26.82
C SER A 188 2.23 -20.99 -26.01
N GLU A 189 1.10 -21.10 -25.29
CA GLU A 189 0.56 -22.36 -24.75
C GLU A 189 -0.28 -23.07 -25.82
#